data_AF-A0A451BXZ4-F1
#
_entry.id   AF-A0A451BXZ4-F1
#
_cell.length_a   1.000
_cell.length_b   1.000
_cell.length_c   1.000
_cell.angle_alpha   90.00
_cell.angle_beta   90.00
_cell.angle_gamma   90.00
#
_symmetry.space_group_name_H-M   'P 1'
#
loop_
_entity.id
_entity.type
_entity.pdbx_description
1 polymer ?
#
loop_
_entity_poly.entity_id
_entity_poly.type
_entity_poly.pdbx_seq_one_letter_code
_entity_poly.pdbx_strand_id
1 'polypeptide(L)'
;MISAETFIHLAAERGFSLYTGVPCSYLKPLIDRVIADDRSHYVPAANEGDAVAIAAGAELGGMRGIAMMQNSGLGNAVNPLTSLTHTLRIPVLLIITLRGEPGGPEDEPQHELMGAITTAMLESMQPFPLGIIIICCFLIVLPEKVYEK
;
A
#
# COMPACT_ATOMS: atom_id res chain seq x y z
N MET A 1 13.06 -10.96 -4.05
CA MET A 1 12.49 -9.63 -4.26
C MET A 1 11.90 -9.63 -5.69
N ILE A 2 10.58 -9.45 -5.84
CA ILE A 2 9.82 -9.31 -7.10
C ILE A 2 10.05 -7.92 -7.74
N SER A 3 9.88 -7.73 -9.04
CA SER A 3 9.92 -6.39 -9.64
C SER A 3 8.54 -5.73 -9.62
N ALA A 4 8.46 -4.40 -9.80
CA ALA A 4 7.19 -3.70 -9.96
C ALA A 4 6.38 -4.25 -11.15
N GLU A 5 7.06 -4.56 -12.25
CA GLU A 5 6.44 -5.17 -13.44
C GLU A 5 5.85 -6.55 -13.15
N THR A 6 6.62 -7.42 -12.48
CA THR A 6 6.13 -8.74 -12.08
C THR A 6 4.95 -8.61 -11.11
N PHE A 7 5.00 -7.67 -10.17
CA PHE A 7 3.90 -7.40 -9.25
C PHE A 7 2.62 -6.99 -10.00
N ILE A 8 2.70 -5.99 -10.88
CA ILE A 8 1.56 -5.48 -11.64
C ILE A 8 0.97 -6.58 -12.53
N HIS A 9 1.82 -7.40 -13.17
CA HIS A 9 1.36 -8.54 -13.96
C HIS A 9 0.56 -9.55 -13.11
N LEU A 10 1.11 -9.98 -11.97
CA LEU A 10 0.46 -10.92 -11.06
C LEU A 10 -0.81 -10.33 -10.42
N ALA A 11 -0.85 -9.02 -10.18
CA ALA A 11 -2.01 -8.31 -9.67
C ALA A 11 -3.12 -8.27 -10.73
N ALA A 12 -2.78 -7.98 -11.99
CA ALA A 12 -3.71 -7.99 -13.11
C ALA A 12 -4.32 -9.38 -13.36
N GLU A 13 -3.53 -10.46 -13.28
CA GLU A 13 -4.04 -11.84 -13.35
C GLU A 13 -5.07 -12.17 -12.25
N ARG A 14 -5.03 -11.43 -11.14
CA ARG A 14 -5.96 -11.55 -10.01
C ARG A 14 -7.10 -10.52 -10.06
N GLY A 15 -7.23 -9.79 -11.17
CA GLY A 15 -8.30 -8.81 -11.39
C GLY A 15 -8.10 -7.46 -10.71
N PHE A 16 -6.90 -7.17 -10.18
CA PHE A 16 -6.58 -5.83 -9.70
C PHE A 16 -6.21 -4.93 -10.87
N SER A 17 -6.91 -3.81 -11.00
CA SER A 17 -6.67 -2.82 -12.04
C SER A 17 -6.71 -1.38 -11.52
N LEU A 18 -7.24 -1.12 -10.33
CA LEU A 18 -7.18 0.22 -9.71
C LEU A 18 -6.07 0.27 -8.66
N TYR A 19 -5.26 1.33 -8.74
CA TYR A 19 -4.18 1.64 -7.81
C TYR A 19 -4.39 3.06 -7.29
N THR A 20 -4.28 3.25 -5.99
CA THR A 20 -4.42 4.55 -5.37
C THR A 20 -3.50 4.66 -4.17
N GLY A 21 -3.08 5.87 -3.83
CA GLY A 21 -2.12 6.06 -2.75
C GLY A 21 -1.54 7.45 -2.72
N VAL A 22 -0.74 7.69 -1.69
CA VAL A 22 0.07 8.90 -1.52
C VAL A 22 1.51 8.60 -1.96
N PRO A 23 2.16 9.46 -2.75
CA PRO A 23 3.53 9.21 -3.19
C PRO A 23 4.51 9.12 -2.02
N CYS A 24 5.39 8.10 -2.04
CA CYS A 24 6.57 8.03 -1.17
C CYS A 24 7.77 7.53 -1.98
N SER A 25 9.00 7.75 -1.49
CA SER A 25 10.23 7.34 -2.19
C SER A 25 10.28 5.84 -2.50
N TYR A 26 9.80 4.99 -1.58
CA TYR A 26 9.78 3.53 -1.77
C TYR A 26 8.69 3.09 -2.74
N LEU A 27 7.60 3.84 -2.86
CA LEU A 27 6.49 3.53 -3.78
C LEU A 27 6.72 4.09 -5.18
N LYS A 28 7.60 5.09 -5.34
CA LYS A 28 7.78 5.82 -6.60
C LYS A 28 7.91 4.89 -7.82
N PRO A 29 8.78 3.86 -7.84
CA PRO A 29 8.93 3.08 -9.07
C PRO A 29 7.74 2.16 -9.36
N LEU A 30 6.99 1.74 -8.32
CA LEU A 30 5.73 1.03 -8.53
C LEU A 30 4.68 1.98 -9.12
N ILE A 31 4.54 3.18 -8.56
CA ILE A 31 3.61 4.21 -9.06
C ILE A 31 3.94 4.57 -10.52
N ASP A 32 5.22 4.86 -10.82
CA ASP A 32 5.66 5.17 -12.18
C ASP A 32 5.29 4.04 -13.16
N ARG A 33 5.46 2.78 -12.74
CA ARG A 33 5.15 1.63 -13.60
C ARG A 33 3.64 1.40 -13.78
N VAL A 34 2.85 1.64 -12.73
CA VAL A 34 1.38 1.59 -12.82
C VAL A 34 0.87 2.68 -13.76
N ILE A 35 1.39 3.91 -13.66
CA ILE A 35 1.02 5.02 -14.55
C ILE A 35 1.36 4.70 -16.03
N ALA A 36 2.42 3.94 -16.26
CA ALA A 36 2.85 3.53 -17.59
C ALA A 36 2.18 2.24 -18.14
N ASP A 37 1.34 1.55 -17.36
CA ASP A 37 0.63 0.34 -17.81
C ASP A 37 -0.81 0.67 -18.20
N ASP A 38 -1.13 0.54 -19.49
CA ASP A 38 -2.47 0.81 -20.06
C ASP A 38 -3.60 -0.07 -19.46
N ARG A 39 -3.25 -1.17 -18.78
CA ARG A 39 -4.22 -2.05 -18.11
C ARG A 39 -4.55 -1.59 -16.69
N SER A 40 -3.81 -0.60 -16.18
CA SER A 40 -3.94 -0.09 -14.81
C SER A 40 -4.54 1.31 -14.79
N HIS A 41 -5.26 1.62 -13.71
CA HIS A 41 -5.81 2.92 -13.42
C HIS A 41 -5.18 3.45 -12.14
N TYR A 42 -4.36 4.50 -12.27
CA TYR A 42 -3.80 5.19 -11.10
C TYR A 42 -4.67 6.39 -10.72
N VAL A 43 -5.15 6.41 -9.48
CA VAL A 43 -5.88 7.54 -8.90
C VAL A 43 -5.09 8.08 -7.71
N PRO A 44 -4.43 9.25 -7.81
CA PRO A 44 -3.72 9.83 -6.68
C PRO A 44 -4.70 10.19 -5.55
N ALA A 45 -4.34 9.88 -4.31
CA ALA A 45 -5.14 10.21 -3.13
C ALA A 45 -4.59 11.44 -2.40
N ALA A 46 -5.45 12.25 -1.80
CA ALA A 46 -5.01 13.42 -1.04
C ALA A 46 -4.40 13.04 0.33
N ASN A 47 -4.81 11.89 0.88
CA ASN A 47 -4.25 11.27 2.08
C ASN A 47 -4.44 9.74 2.02
N GLU A 48 -3.83 9.00 2.94
CA GLU A 48 -3.89 7.53 2.96
C GLU A 48 -5.28 6.97 3.27
N GLY A 49 -6.08 7.71 4.03
CA GLY A 49 -7.47 7.35 4.28
C GLY A 49 -8.32 7.44 3.02
N ASP A 50 -8.13 8.48 2.21
CA ASP A 50 -8.76 8.62 0.90
C ASP A 50 -8.34 7.49 -0.05
N ALA A 51 -7.08 7.04 0.00
CA ALA A 51 -6.61 5.90 -0.78
C ALA A 51 -7.40 4.63 -0.43
N VAL A 52 -7.64 4.37 0.86
CA VAL A 52 -8.48 3.24 1.30
C VAL A 52 -9.92 3.41 0.81
N ALA A 53 -10.49 4.61 0.91
CA ALA A 53 -11.85 4.89 0.48
C ALA A 53 -12.03 4.74 -1.04
N ILE A 54 -11.07 5.20 -1.85
CA ILE A 54 -11.07 5.06 -3.30
C ILE A 54 -10.99 3.56 -3.68
N ALA A 55 -10.07 2.80 -3.07
CA ALA A 55 -9.95 1.37 -3.34
C ALA A 55 -11.23 0.60 -2.93
N ALA A 56 -11.84 0.96 -1.81
CA ALA A 56 -13.12 0.39 -1.37
C ALA A 56 -14.26 0.74 -2.34
N GLY A 57 -14.31 1.98 -2.82
CA GLY A 57 -15.29 2.40 -3.83
C GLY A 57 -15.13 1.66 -5.15
N ALA A 58 -13.89 1.41 -5.58
CA ALA A 58 -13.59 0.61 -6.76
C ALA A 58 -14.14 -0.82 -6.62
N GLU A 59 -13.89 -1.47 -5.47
CA GLU A 59 -14.34 -2.84 -5.21
C GLU A 59 -15.88 -2.93 -5.27
N LEU A 60 -16.57 -1.96 -4.65
CA LEU A 60 -18.04 -1.86 -4.72
C LEU A 60 -18.55 -1.61 -6.16
N GLY A 61 -17.75 -0.95 -7.00
CA GLY A 61 -18.01 -0.75 -8.42
C GLY A 61 -17.66 -1.95 -9.31
N GLY A 62 -17.21 -3.06 -8.73
CA GLY A 62 -16.81 -4.27 -9.48
C GLY A 62 -15.39 -4.26 -10.01
N MET A 63 -14.53 -3.37 -9.52
CA MET A 63 -13.12 -3.24 -9.91
C MET A 63 -12.21 -3.40 -8.70
N ARG A 64 -11.30 -4.36 -8.70
CA ARG A 64 -10.46 -4.59 -7.51
C ARG A 64 -9.40 -3.52 -7.36
N GLY A 65 -9.35 -2.94 -6.16
CA GLY A 65 -8.49 -1.80 -5.80
C GLY A 65 -7.31 -2.16 -4.91
N ILE A 66 -6.21 -1.44 -5.11
CA ILE A 66 -4.98 -1.50 -4.30
C ILE A 66 -4.74 -0.12 -3.70
N ALA A 67 -4.70 -0.04 -2.37
CA ALA A 67 -4.29 1.16 -1.64
C ALA A 67 -2.82 1.03 -1.20
N MET A 68 -2.01 2.03 -1.57
CA MET A 68 -0.57 2.06 -1.35
C MET A 68 -0.19 3.23 -0.44
N MET A 69 0.62 2.96 0.58
CA MET A 69 1.09 3.98 1.52
C MET A 69 2.40 3.59 2.20
N GLN A 70 3.07 4.57 2.80
CA GLN A 70 4.10 4.31 3.79
C GLN A 70 3.47 3.88 5.13
N ASN A 71 4.18 3.11 5.94
CA ASN A 71 3.75 2.73 7.28
C ASN A 71 3.39 3.92 8.19
N SER A 72 4.05 5.08 8.07
CA SER A 72 3.61 6.29 8.80
C SER A 72 2.18 6.72 8.46
N GLY A 73 1.80 6.55 7.19
CA GLY A 73 0.46 6.84 6.69
C GLY A 73 -0.61 5.85 7.15
N LEU A 74 -0.20 4.69 7.68
CA LEU A 74 -1.13 3.71 8.28
C LEU A 74 -1.97 4.35 9.40
N GLY A 75 -1.39 5.29 10.17
CA GLY A 75 -2.12 6.03 11.19
C GLY A 75 -3.34 6.79 10.65
N ASN A 76 -3.20 7.43 9.48
CA ASN A 76 -4.30 8.11 8.80
C ASN A 76 -5.33 7.12 8.25
N ALA A 77 -4.88 5.94 7.83
CA ALA A 77 -5.74 4.90 7.26
C ALA A 77 -6.54 4.10 8.31
N VAL A 78 -6.22 4.19 9.61
CA VAL A 78 -6.91 3.43 10.67
C VAL A 78 -8.42 3.63 10.62
N ASN A 79 -8.90 4.87 10.52
CA ASN A 79 -10.34 5.14 10.54
C ASN A 79 -11.08 4.49 9.36
N PRO A 80 -10.71 4.69 8.08
CA PRO A 80 -11.39 4.00 6.98
C PRO A 80 -11.16 2.49 6.96
N LEU A 81 -10.01 1.98 7.44
CA LEU A 81 -9.83 0.53 7.57
C LEU A 81 -10.86 -0.06 8.55
N THR A 82 -11.01 0.54 9.73
CA THR A 82 -11.88 0.02 10.79
C THR A 82 -13.37 0.32 10.61
N SER A 83 -13.72 1.54 10.16
CA SER A 83 -15.11 2.00 10.06
C SER A 83 -15.76 1.78 8.69
N LEU A 84 -14.98 1.61 7.63
CA LEU A 84 -15.47 1.38 6.27
C LEU A 84 -15.19 -0.05 5.83
N THR A 85 -13.91 -0.41 5.63
CA THR A 85 -13.58 -1.70 5.01
C THR A 85 -13.95 -2.89 5.90
N HIS A 86 -13.63 -2.82 7.20
CA HIS A 86 -13.97 -3.86 8.16
C HIS A 86 -15.48 -3.95 8.38
N THR A 87 -16.14 -2.81 8.66
CA THR A 87 -17.58 -2.75 8.94
C THR A 87 -18.42 -3.28 7.76
N LEU A 88 -18.06 -2.91 6.53
CA LEU A 88 -18.79 -3.31 5.32
C LEU A 88 -18.24 -4.58 4.68
N ARG A 89 -17.20 -5.19 5.26
CA ARG A 89 -16.49 -6.36 4.72
C ARG A 89 -16.04 -6.18 3.27
N ILE A 90 -15.55 -4.99 2.95
CA ILE A 90 -15.04 -4.67 1.61
C ILE A 90 -13.58 -5.11 1.53
N PRO A 91 -13.23 -6.04 0.63
CA PRO A 91 -11.84 -6.47 0.47
C PRO A 91 -11.04 -5.39 -0.26
N VAL A 92 -9.95 -4.93 0.35
CA VAL A 92 -9.00 -3.96 -0.24
C VAL A 92 -7.59 -4.50 -0.08
N LEU A 93 -6.80 -4.53 -1.16
CA LEU A 93 -5.38 -4.89 -1.05
C LEU A 93 -4.58 -3.70 -0.51
N LEU A 94 -3.78 -3.92 0.53
CA LEU A 94 -2.91 -2.91 1.11
C LEU A 94 -1.44 -3.20 0.77
N ILE A 95 -0.78 -2.22 0.17
CA ILE A 95 0.69 -2.19 0.09
C ILE A 95 1.18 -1.13 1.07
N ILE A 96 1.88 -1.59 2.10
CA ILE A 96 2.44 -0.72 3.12
C ILE A 96 3.96 -0.87 3.08
N THR A 97 4.68 0.20 2.78
CA THR A 97 6.15 0.18 2.85
C THR A 97 6.59 0.32 4.30
N LEU A 98 7.51 -0.54 4.76
CA LEU A 98 8.05 -0.48 6.12
C LEU A 98 9.33 0.37 6.12
N ARG A 99 9.28 1.52 6.80
CA ARG A 99 10.43 2.37 7.09
C ARG A 99 10.74 2.36 8.58
N GLY A 100 12.03 2.48 8.92
CA GLY A 100 12.52 2.39 10.31
C GLY A 100 12.40 1.00 10.92
N GLU A 101 12.53 -0.08 10.13
CA GLU A 101 12.48 -1.45 10.65
C GLU A 101 13.56 -1.67 11.74
N PRO A 102 13.20 -2.20 12.92
CA PRO A 102 14.19 -2.57 13.93
C PRO A 102 15.22 -3.58 13.41
N GLY A 103 16.49 -3.21 13.41
CA GLY A 103 17.57 -4.03 12.85
C GLY A 103 17.69 -4.00 11.32
N GLY A 104 16.89 -3.17 10.65
CA GLY A 104 16.98 -2.89 9.23
C GLY A 104 18.08 -1.86 8.89
N PRO A 105 18.15 -1.41 7.62
CA PRO A 105 19.05 -0.34 7.20
C PRO A 105 18.82 0.96 7.98
N GLU A 106 19.87 1.79 8.07
CA GLU A 106 19.75 3.14 8.63
C GLU A 106 18.71 3.94 7.83
N ASP A 107 17.80 4.59 8.55
CA ASP A 107 16.70 5.39 8.02
C ASP A 107 16.57 6.64 8.89
N GLU A 108 15.80 7.62 8.43
CA GLU A 108 15.64 8.88 9.14
C GLU A 108 14.94 8.69 10.50
N PRO A 109 15.33 9.45 11.54
CA PRO A 109 14.82 9.26 12.92
C PRO A 109 13.30 9.30 13.04
N GLN A 110 12.60 10.06 12.18
CA GLN A 110 11.13 10.12 12.19
C GLN A 110 10.44 8.80 11.84
N HIS A 111 11.14 7.83 11.25
CA HIS A 111 10.55 6.53 10.89
C HIS A 111 10.69 5.47 11.97
N GLU A 112 11.60 5.64 12.94
CA GLU A 112 11.96 4.61 13.92
C GLU A 112 10.75 4.07 14.70
N LEU A 113 9.95 4.97 15.29
CA LEU A 113 8.77 4.56 16.06
C LEU A 113 7.78 3.81 15.18
N MET A 114 7.47 4.34 14.00
CA MET A 114 6.52 3.71 13.09
C MET A 114 7.01 2.34 12.65
N GLY A 115 8.28 2.18 12.30
CA GLY A 115 8.85 0.89 11.93
C GLY A 115 8.77 -0.14 13.06
N ALA A 116 9.00 0.27 14.30
CA ALA A 116 8.88 -0.60 15.47
C ALA A 116 7.44 -1.05 15.76
N ILE A 117 6.44 -0.19 15.55
CA ILE A 117 5.04 -0.48 15.95
C ILE A 117 4.12 -0.94 14.81
N THR A 118 4.57 -0.88 13.54
CA THR A 118 3.70 -1.14 12.37
C THR A 118 3.00 -2.49 12.46
N THR A 119 3.73 -3.56 12.81
CA THR A 119 3.17 -4.91 12.96
C THR A 119 2.11 -4.95 14.05
N ALA A 120 2.40 -4.39 15.24
CA ALA A 120 1.45 -4.35 16.35
C ALA A 120 0.19 -3.54 16.02
N MET A 121 0.30 -2.47 15.25
CA MET A 121 -0.85 -1.70 14.76
C MET A 121 -1.73 -2.55 13.84
N LEU A 122 -1.14 -3.29 12.90
CA LEU A 122 -1.88 -4.16 11.99
C LEU A 122 -2.55 -5.34 12.72
N GLU A 123 -1.87 -5.91 13.73
CA GLU A 123 -2.42 -6.95 14.59
C GLU A 123 -3.61 -6.46 15.43
N SER A 124 -3.56 -5.21 15.90
CA SER A 124 -4.63 -4.60 16.69
C SER A 124 -5.92 -4.37 15.88
N MET A 125 -5.85 -4.37 14.55
CA MET A 125 -7.00 -4.19 13.65
C MET A 125 -7.58 -5.51 13.12
N GLN A 126 -7.13 -6.66 13.66
CA GLN A 126 -7.64 -7.97 13.28
C GLN A 126 -9.02 -8.27 13.92
N PRO A 127 -9.85 -9.14 13.30
CA PRO A 127 -9.63 -9.75 11.98
C PRO A 127 -9.90 -8.76 10.86
N PHE A 128 -9.03 -8.74 9.85
CA PHE A 128 -9.40 -8.08 8.61
C PHE A 128 -10.43 -8.93 7.84
N PRO A 129 -11.42 -8.31 7.16
CA PRO A 129 -12.28 -9.04 6.26
C PRO A 129 -11.44 -9.80 5.22
N LEU A 130 -11.87 -11.03 4.91
CA LEU A 130 -11.25 -11.91 3.91
C LEU A 130 -10.98 -11.11 2.62
N GLY A 131 -9.70 -10.81 2.34
CA GLY A 131 -9.29 -10.06 1.14
C GLY A 131 -8.39 -8.85 1.40
N ILE A 132 -8.17 -8.44 2.65
CA ILE A 132 -7.05 -7.54 2.98
C ILE A 132 -5.77 -8.38 3.04
N ILE A 133 -5.04 -8.40 1.92
CA ILE A 133 -3.68 -8.92 1.89
C ILE A 133 -2.77 -7.72 2.18
N ILE A 134 -1.99 -7.81 3.26
CA ILE A 134 -0.96 -6.81 3.55
C ILE A 134 0.34 -7.33 2.95
N ILE A 135 0.87 -6.59 1.98
CA ILE A 135 2.23 -6.81 1.49
C ILE A 135 3.12 -5.76 2.14
N CYS A 136 3.81 -6.14 3.21
CA CYS A 136 4.94 -5.36 3.72
C CYS A 136 6.04 -5.40 2.65
N CYS A 137 6.33 -4.26 2.04
CA CYS A 137 7.32 -4.16 0.97
C CYS A 137 8.76 -4.29 1.51
N PHE A 138 9.22 -5.53 1.71
CA PHE A 138 10.62 -5.93 1.48
C PHE A 138 10.81 -6.55 0.08
N LEU A 139 9.70 -6.72 -0.64
CA LEU A 139 9.65 -7.63 -1.77
C LEU A 139 9.80 -6.94 -3.11
N ILE A 140 9.75 -5.61 -3.29
CA ILE A 140 9.87 -4.99 -4.62
C ILE A 140 11.29 -4.45 -4.88
N VAL A 141 12.01 -5.00 -5.87
CA VAL A 141 13.30 -4.45 -6.34
C VAL A 141 12.99 -3.17 -7.06
N LEU A 142 13.36 -2.06 -6.44
CA LEU A 142 13.54 -0.81 -7.14
C LEU A 142 14.93 -0.87 -7.77
N PRO A 143 15.10 -0.68 -9.09
CA PRO A 143 16.43 -0.63 -9.68
C PRO A 143 17.26 0.41 -8.92
N GLU A 144 18.41 -0.02 -8.39
CA GLU A 144 19.38 0.79 -7.64
C GLU A 144 19.76 2.04 -8.44
N LYS A 145 19.09 3.18 -8.21
CA LYS A 145 19.56 4.51 -8.66
C LYS A 145 18.73 5.71 -8.17
N VAL A 146 18.09 5.64 -7.00
CA VAL A 146 17.45 6.82 -6.40
C VAL A 146 17.75 6.91 -4.89
N TYR A 147 19.05 6.89 -4.56
CA TYR A 147 19.56 7.43 -3.31
C TYR A 147 20.72 8.36 -3.66
N GLU A 148 20.37 9.54 -4.19
CA GLU A 148 21.22 10.72 -4.16
C GLU A 148 20.43 11.82 -3.46
N LYS A 149 20.55 11.86 -2.13
CA LYS A 149 21.10 12.99 -1.36
C LYS A 149 21.05 12.68 0.13
#